data_AF-A0A8S0SSR2-F1
#
_entry.id   AF-A0A8S0SSR2-F1
#
_cell.length_a   1.000
_cell.length_b   1.000
_cell.length_c   1.000
_cell.angle_alpha   90.00
_cell.angle_beta   90.00
_cell.angle_gamma   90.00
#
_symmetry.space_group_name_H-M   'P 1'
#
loop_
_entity.id
_entity.type
_entity.pdbx_description
1 polymer ?
#
loop_
_entity_poly.entity_id
_entity_poly.type
_entity_poly.pdbx_seq_one_letter_code
_entity_poly.pdbx_strand_id
1 'polypeptide(L)'
;DKVRRCHEIIDREKLSHIFPLKDYYDYVWYFWVRLASMWNSKIQHGMTVETDKIMQEIFAMLTYDGSEQGWAVFSRGIYDMTKGKGDILLTVLDNFRQWQEKVDHPDKFVPILDAEISGVHLEHHCNRLILPGQTGYIPERVVCSECGRTMD
;
A
#
# COMPACT_ATOMS: atom_id res chain seq x y z
N ASP A 1 11.59 -2.66 -17.29
CA ASP A 1 11.99 -4.07 -17.52
C ASP A 1 11.50 -5.08 -16.49
N LYS A 2 11.68 -4.88 -15.19
CA LYS A 2 11.26 -5.86 -14.16
C LYS A 2 9.75 -6.15 -14.19
N VAL A 3 8.90 -5.11 -14.19
CA VAL A 3 7.43 -5.24 -14.22
C VAL A 3 6.94 -6.02 -15.45
N ARG A 4 7.49 -5.70 -16.63
CA ARG A 4 7.21 -6.39 -17.88
C ARG A 4 7.52 -7.89 -17.78
N ARG A 5 8.70 -8.24 -17.25
CA ARG A 5 9.11 -9.64 -17.07
C ARG A 5 8.17 -10.40 -16.11
N CYS A 6 7.71 -9.75 -15.03
CA CYS A 6 6.72 -10.35 -14.14
C CYS A 6 5.39 -10.61 -14.85
N HIS A 7 4.90 -9.64 -15.63
CA HIS A 7 3.67 -9.80 -16.42
C HIS A 7 3.79 -10.95 -17.44
N GLU A 8 4.92 -11.04 -18.14
CA GLU A 8 5.20 -12.12 -19.10
C GLU A 8 5.17 -13.50 -18.43
N ILE A 9 5.74 -13.63 -17.21
CA ILE A 9 5.72 -14.87 -16.43
C ILE A 9 4.29 -15.22 -16.02
N ILE A 10 3.56 -14.26 -15.44
CA ILE A 10 2.19 -14.49 -14.96
C ILE A 10 1.27 -14.92 -16.11
N ASP A 11 1.37 -14.28 -17.28
CA ASP A 11 0.55 -14.64 -18.44
C ASP A 11 0.97 -15.98 -19.06
N ARG A 12 2.28 -16.22 -19.22
CA ARG A 12 2.79 -17.47 -19.80
C ARG A 12 2.44 -18.68 -18.94
N GLU A 13 2.57 -18.55 -17.63
CA GLU A 13 2.35 -19.64 -16.65
C GLU A 13 0.91 -19.68 -16.13
N LYS A 14 0.04 -18.76 -16.58
CA LYS A 14 -1.36 -18.68 -16.19
C LYS A 14 -1.57 -18.61 -14.68
N LEU A 15 -0.73 -17.83 -14.01
CA LEU A 15 -0.73 -17.71 -12.54
C LEU A 15 -1.88 -16.83 -12.02
N SER A 16 -2.27 -15.81 -12.78
CA SER A 16 -3.39 -14.92 -12.43
C SER A 16 -3.79 -14.04 -13.62
N HIS A 17 -4.81 -13.19 -13.40
CA HIS A 17 -5.14 -12.10 -14.31
C HIS A 17 -4.23 -10.89 -14.06
N ILE A 18 -3.83 -10.22 -15.13
CA ILE A 18 -3.01 -8.99 -15.11
C ILE A 18 -3.65 -7.92 -15.98
N PHE A 19 -3.34 -6.66 -15.70
CA PHE A 19 -3.63 -5.59 -16.64
C PHE A 19 -2.82 -5.78 -17.93
N PRO A 20 -3.41 -5.56 -19.12
CA PRO A 20 -2.65 -5.61 -20.37
C PRO A 20 -1.45 -4.65 -20.33
N LEU A 21 -0.28 -5.15 -20.74
CA LEU A 21 0.96 -4.35 -20.74
C LEU A 21 0.84 -3.05 -21.54
N LYS A 22 0.04 -3.06 -22.61
CA LYS A 22 -0.22 -1.88 -23.44
C LYS A 22 -0.91 -0.73 -22.68
N ASP A 23 -1.75 -1.07 -21.71
CA ASP A 23 -2.59 -0.13 -20.97
C ASP A 23 -2.12 0.04 -19.51
N TYR A 24 -1.05 -0.66 -19.11
CA TYR A 24 -0.56 -0.71 -17.73
C TYR A 24 -0.32 0.67 -17.13
N TYR A 25 0.33 1.57 -17.89
CA TYR A 25 0.60 2.93 -17.43
C TYR A 25 -0.68 3.76 -17.25
N ASP A 26 -1.71 3.52 -18.06
CA ASP A 26 -3.01 4.19 -17.91
C ASP A 26 -3.68 3.73 -16.62
N TYR A 27 -3.65 2.43 -16.31
CA TYR A 27 -4.20 1.91 -15.04
C TYR A 27 -3.48 2.45 -13.81
N VAL A 28 -2.14 2.57 -13.86
CA VAL A 28 -1.35 3.20 -12.80
C VAL A 28 -1.72 4.68 -12.66
N TRP A 29 -1.90 5.39 -13.76
CA TRP A 29 -2.33 6.79 -13.73
C TRP A 29 -3.74 6.95 -13.13
N TYR A 30 -4.71 6.13 -13.58
CA TYR A 30 -6.06 6.14 -13.04
C TYR A 30 -6.09 5.87 -11.54
N PHE A 31 -5.26 4.93 -11.04
CA PHE A 31 -5.13 4.67 -9.62
C PHE A 31 -4.78 5.95 -8.83
N TRP A 32 -3.76 6.68 -9.26
CA TRP A 32 -3.34 7.92 -8.59
C TRP A 32 -4.36 9.05 -8.71
N VAL A 33 -4.98 9.23 -9.87
CA VAL A 33 -6.05 10.21 -10.06
C VAL A 33 -7.22 9.94 -9.13
N ARG A 34 -7.59 8.67 -8.91
CA ARG A 34 -8.67 8.31 -8.00
C ARG A 34 -8.31 8.61 -6.55
N LEU A 35 -7.10 8.31 -6.10
CA LEU A 35 -6.64 8.68 -4.75
C LEU A 35 -6.66 10.20 -4.53
N ALA A 36 -6.15 10.98 -5.49
CA ALA A 36 -6.17 12.44 -5.43
C ALA A 36 -7.60 13.00 -5.42
N SER A 37 -8.51 12.43 -6.22
CA SER A 37 -9.92 12.82 -6.23
C SER A 37 -10.62 12.52 -4.90
N MET A 38 -10.36 11.35 -4.30
CA MET A 38 -10.93 11.00 -2.99
C MET A 38 -10.40 11.93 -1.89
N TRP A 39 -9.09 12.24 -1.91
CA TRP A 39 -8.47 13.17 -0.98
C TRP A 39 -9.12 14.56 -1.04
N ASN A 40 -9.26 15.13 -2.24
CA ASN A 40 -9.87 16.43 -2.44
C ASN A 40 -11.35 16.46 -1.98
N SER A 41 -12.10 15.40 -2.27
CA SER A 41 -13.48 15.26 -1.77
C SER A 41 -13.53 15.27 -0.24
N LYS A 42 -12.64 14.52 0.43
CA LYS A 42 -12.57 14.49 1.89
C LYS A 42 -12.23 15.85 2.50
N ILE A 43 -11.27 16.58 1.91
CA ILE A 43 -10.95 17.96 2.32
C ILE A 43 -12.17 18.88 2.20
N GLN A 44 -12.91 18.81 1.08
CA GLN A 44 -14.12 19.64 0.88
C GLN A 44 -15.21 19.35 1.93
N HIS A 45 -15.24 18.14 2.47
CA HIS A 45 -16.13 17.75 3.58
C HIS A 45 -15.57 18.10 4.97
N GLY A 46 -14.43 18.80 5.06
CA GLY A 46 -13.81 19.19 6.32
C GLY A 46 -13.15 18.03 7.08
N MET A 47 -12.90 16.91 6.40
CA MET A 47 -12.21 15.76 7.00
C MET A 47 -10.70 16.00 7.07
N THR A 48 -10.07 15.36 8.05
CA THR A 48 -8.61 15.38 8.23
C THR A 48 -8.06 13.96 8.30
N VAL A 49 -6.73 13.83 8.20
CA VAL A 49 -6.06 12.52 8.33
C VAL A 49 -6.33 11.90 9.71
N GLU A 50 -6.50 12.71 10.75
CA GLU A 50 -6.77 12.22 12.11
C GLU A 50 -8.20 11.72 12.27
N THR A 51 -9.13 12.23 11.48
CA THR A 51 -10.58 12.01 11.65
C THR A 51 -11.19 11.06 10.62
N ASP A 52 -10.50 10.81 9.49
CA ASP A 52 -11.02 9.99 8.40
C ASP A 52 -10.07 8.86 7.98
N LYS A 53 -10.55 7.62 8.07
CA LYS A 53 -9.78 6.42 7.71
C LYS A 53 -9.37 6.40 6.24
N ILE A 54 -10.20 6.90 5.32
CA ILE A 54 -9.86 6.91 3.89
C ILE A 54 -8.68 7.86 3.65
N MET A 55 -8.66 9.02 4.31
CA MET A 55 -7.52 9.93 4.27
C MET A 55 -6.25 9.28 4.83
N GLN A 56 -6.33 8.54 5.94
CA GLN A 56 -5.17 7.79 6.48
C GLN A 56 -4.61 6.79 5.47
N GLU A 57 -5.48 6.05 4.80
CA GLU A 57 -5.09 5.07 3.78
C GLU A 57 -4.43 5.73 2.58
N ILE A 58 -5.02 6.83 2.06
CA ILE A 58 -4.43 7.60 0.95
C ILE A 58 -3.06 8.16 1.36
N PHE A 59 -2.95 8.71 2.58
CA PHE A 59 -1.70 9.28 3.10
C PHE A 59 -0.59 8.22 3.21
N ALA A 60 -0.92 7.01 3.66
CA ALA A 60 0.02 5.90 3.70
C ALA A 60 0.53 5.54 2.29
N MET A 61 -0.35 5.49 1.29
CA MET A 61 0.05 5.21 -0.10
C MET A 61 1.00 6.27 -0.67
N LEU A 62 0.74 7.55 -0.40
CA LEU A 62 1.63 8.65 -0.80
C LEU A 62 2.99 8.57 -0.11
N THR A 63 3.01 8.15 1.15
CA THR A 63 4.24 7.96 1.92
C THR A 63 5.07 6.80 1.33
N TYR A 64 4.42 5.73 0.89
CA TYR A 64 5.09 4.59 0.27
C TYR A 64 5.66 4.88 -1.11
N ASP A 65 4.98 5.69 -1.92
CA ASP A 65 5.46 6.09 -3.26
C ASP A 65 6.77 6.88 -3.20
N GLY A 66 6.99 7.62 -2.11
CA GLY A 66 8.25 8.32 -1.85
C GLY A 66 9.41 7.41 -1.40
N SER A 67 9.16 6.12 -1.17
CA SER A 67 10.19 5.17 -0.71
C SER A 67 10.91 4.48 -1.88
N GLU A 68 12.22 4.25 -1.73
CA GLU A 68 13.02 3.55 -2.76
C GLU A 68 12.81 2.02 -2.76
N GLN A 69 12.14 1.49 -1.74
CA GLN A 69 12.01 0.05 -1.49
C GLN A 69 10.77 -0.57 -2.17
N GLY A 70 9.94 0.26 -2.83
CA GLY A 70 8.68 -0.18 -3.43
C GLY A 70 7.61 -0.50 -2.40
N TRP A 71 6.42 -0.89 -2.87
CA TRP A 71 5.27 -1.18 -2.01
C TRP A 71 4.28 -2.10 -2.74
N ALA A 72 3.38 -2.72 -1.98
CA ALA A 72 2.21 -3.39 -2.56
C ALA A 72 0.97 -3.23 -1.67
N VAL A 73 -0.19 -3.34 -2.31
CA VAL A 73 -1.51 -3.38 -1.69
C VAL A 73 -2.19 -4.68 -2.10
N PHE A 74 -2.78 -5.36 -1.13
CA PHE A 74 -3.56 -6.57 -1.33
C PHE A 74 -4.97 -6.31 -0.85
N SER A 75 -5.97 -6.70 -1.64
CA SER A 75 -7.36 -6.56 -1.23
C SER A 75 -8.19 -7.75 -1.66
N ARG A 76 -9.28 -7.97 -0.92
CA ARG A 76 -10.29 -8.98 -1.23
C ARG A 76 -11.67 -8.38 -1.00
N GLY A 77 -12.40 -8.21 -2.10
CA GLY A 77 -13.73 -7.59 -2.06
C GLY A 77 -13.66 -6.16 -1.55
N ILE A 78 -14.64 -5.79 -0.73
CA ILE A 78 -14.82 -4.41 -0.22
C ILE A 78 -14.35 -4.22 1.22
N TYR A 79 -13.97 -5.29 1.92
CA TYR A 79 -13.73 -5.26 3.37
C TYR A 79 -12.27 -5.54 3.74
N ASP A 80 -11.60 -6.48 3.06
CA ASP A 80 -10.24 -6.83 3.42
C ASP A 80 -9.26 -6.08 2.53
N MET A 81 -8.35 -5.35 3.17
CA MET A 81 -7.23 -4.72 2.51
C MET A 81 -6.05 -4.68 3.46
N THR A 82 -4.87 -5.02 2.96
CA THR A 82 -3.60 -4.78 3.64
C THR A 82 -2.60 -4.16 2.66
N LYS A 83 -1.57 -3.55 3.20
CA LYS A 83 -0.55 -2.82 2.45
C LYS A 83 0.75 -2.83 3.23
N GLY A 84 1.86 -2.72 2.51
CA GLY A 84 3.17 -2.62 3.15
C GLY A 84 4.24 -2.17 2.18
N LYS A 85 5.38 -1.80 2.75
CA LYS A 85 6.60 -1.55 1.99
C LYS A 85 7.19 -2.84 1.44
N GLY A 86 7.96 -2.72 0.37
CA GLY A 86 8.58 -3.83 -0.30
C GLY A 86 9.55 -4.61 0.59
N ASP A 87 10.33 -3.95 1.45
CA ASP A 87 11.25 -4.63 2.38
C ASP A 87 10.51 -5.53 3.39
N ILE A 88 9.46 -5.02 4.01
CA ILE A 88 8.60 -5.76 4.94
C ILE A 88 7.87 -6.89 4.19
N LEU A 89 7.21 -6.56 3.08
CA LEU A 89 6.42 -7.52 2.31
C LEU A 89 7.27 -8.66 1.76
N LEU A 90 8.44 -8.35 1.19
CA LEU A 90 9.34 -9.38 0.68
C LEU A 90 9.80 -10.28 1.83
N THR A 91 10.13 -9.72 2.99
CA THR A 91 10.48 -10.52 4.18
C THR A 91 9.35 -11.45 4.61
N VAL A 92 8.10 -10.97 4.63
CA VAL A 92 6.93 -11.79 5.00
C VAL A 92 6.66 -12.88 3.97
N LEU A 93 6.76 -12.56 2.67
CA LEU A 93 6.48 -13.49 1.57
C LEU A 93 7.60 -14.54 1.41
N ASP A 94 8.87 -14.18 1.63
CA ASP A 94 9.98 -15.14 1.64
C ASP A 94 9.80 -16.19 2.76
N ASN A 95 9.16 -15.79 3.86
CA ASN A 95 8.81 -16.67 4.97
C ASN A 95 7.40 -17.31 4.86
N PHE A 96 6.76 -17.28 3.67
CA PHE A 96 5.41 -17.81 3.45
C PHE A 96 5.21 -19.22 4.00
N ARG A 97 6.23 -20.09 3.90
CA ARG A 97 6.15 -21.47 4.42
C ARG A 97 5.86 -21.57 5.92
N GLN A 98 6.20 -20.54 6.70
CA GLN A 98 6.01 -20.52 8.16
C GLN A 98 4.55 -20.23 8.56
N TRP A 99 3.79 -19.57 7.70
CA TRP A 99 2.43 -19.13 8.00
C TRP A 99 1.39 -19.63 7.00
N GLN A 100 1.79 -20.29 5.91
CA GLN A 100 0.87 -20.86 4.91
C GLN A 100 -0.21 -21.76 5.53
N GLU A 101 0.11 -22.51 6.59
CA GLU A 101 -0.85 -23.41 7.27
C GLU A 101 -1.96 -22.64 8.00
N LYS A 102 -1.72 -21.37 8.34
CA LYS A 102 -2.75 -20.48 8.90
C LYS A 102 -3.79 -20.14 7.83
N VAL A 103 -3.41 -20.14 6.55
CA VAL A 103 -4.28 -19.86 5.40
C VAL A 103 -5.00 -21.14 4.97
N ASP A 104 -5.88 -21.63 5.83
CA ASP A 104 -6.70 -22.82 5.58
C ASP A 104 -7.81 -22.59 4.52
N HIS A 105 -8.10 -21.33 4.17
CA HIS A 105 -9.05 -20.94 3.13
C HIS A 105 -8.61 -19.64 2.44
N PRO A 106 -8.86 -19.46 1.11
CA PRO A 106 -8.39 -18.30 0.36
C PRO A 106 -8.83 -16.93 0.89
N ASP A 107 -9.97 -16.86 1.58
CA ASP A 107 -10.46 -15.62 2.18
C ASP A 107 -9.64 -15.14 3.36
N LYS A 108 -8.92 -16.03 4.04
CA LYS A 108 -8.05 -15.68 5.16
C LYS A 108 -6.69 -15.15 4.73
N PHE A 109 -6.35 -15.23 3.44
CA PHE A 109 -5.04 -14.80 2.96
C PHE A 109 -4.75 -13.34 3.32
N VAL A 110 -5.67 -12.42 3.03
CA VAL A 110 -5.46 -10.98 3.30
C VAL A 110 -5.42 -10.68 4.81
N PRO A 111 -6.36 -11.16 5.65
CA PRO A 111 -6.27 -10.98 7.10
C PRO A 111 -5.01 -11.57 7.75
N ILE A 112 -4.56 -12.74 7.29
CA ILE A 112 -3.35 -13.37 7.83
C ILE A 112 -2.12 -12.60 7.37
N LEU A 113 -2.05 -12.22 6.09
CA LEU A 113 -0.95 -11.39 5.58
C LEU A 113 -0.83 -10.08 6.37
N ASP A 114 -1.95 -9.43 6.71
CA ASP A 114 -1.98 -8.23 7.55
C ASP A 114 -1.38 -8.47 8.95
N ALA A 115 -1.72 -9.61 9.56
CA ALA A 115 -1.17 -10.01 10.86
C ALA A 115 0.33 -10.31 10.79
N GLU A 116 0.80 -11.00 9.74
CA GLU A 116 2.22 -11.29 9.54
C GLU A 116 3.03 -10.00 9.28
N ILE A 117 2.50 -9.07 8.47
CA ILE A 117 3.11 -7.74 8.25
C ILE A 117 3.23 -6.98 9.56
N SER A 118 2.16 -6.95 10.35
CA SER A 118 2.12 -6.24 11.64
C SER A 118 3.09 -6.82 12.69
N GLY A 119 3.42 -8.10 12.58
CA GLY A 119 4.38 -8.79 13.44
C GLY A 119 5.84 -8.48 13.13
N VAL A 120 6.14 -7.86 11.98
CA VAL A 120 7.51 -7.48 11.60
C VAL A 120 7.87 -6.16 12.26
N HIS A 121 8.67 -6.23 13.34
CA HIS A 121 9.29 -5.06 13.95
C HIS A 121 10.68 -4.85 13.37
N LEU A 122 10.83 -3.83 12.52
CA LEU A 122 12.15 -3.39 12.08
C LEU A 122 12.66 -2.23 12.94
N GLU A 123 13.93 -2.27 13.33
CA GLU A 123 14.46 -1.41 14.40
C GLU A 123 14.51 0.10 14.06
N HIS A 124 14.48 0.52 12.78
CA HIS A 124 14.60 1.94 12.40
C HIS A 124 13.86 2.33 11.10
N HIS A 125 12.57 2.69 11.15
CA HIS A 125 11.78 2.99 9.93
C HIS A 125 10.87 4.22 10.06
N CYS A 126 11.45 5.41 10.21
CA CYS A 126 10.68 6.62 9.89
C CYS A 126 10.79 6.91 8.40
N ASN A 127 9.64 7.04 7.72
CA ASN A 127 9.57 7.42 6.32
C ASN A 127 10.04 8.86 6.13
N ARG A 128 10.67 9.13 4.99
CA ARG A 128 10.75 10.51 4.49
C ARG A 128 9.36 10.86 3.95
N LEU A 129 8.64 11.73 4.64
CA LEU A 129 7.42 12.30 4.08
C LEU A 129 7.80 13.31 2.99
N ILE A 130 7.33 13.08 1.78
CA ILE A 130 7.35 14.10 0.72
C ILE A 130 5.94 14.66 0.63
N LEU A 131 5.75 15.85 1.21
CA LEU A 131 4.48 16.56 1.10
C LEU A 131 4.26 16.99 -0.35
N PRO A 132 3.12 16.67 -0.98
CA PRO A 132 2.83 17.15 -2.32
C PRO A 132 2.73 18.69 -2.29
N GLY A 133 3.64 19.37 -2.97
CA GLY A 133 3.71 20.84 -3.01
C GLY A 133 2.51 21.54 -3.65
N GLN A 134 1.49 20.80 -4.12
CA GLN A 134 0.33 21.32 -4.83
C GLN A 134 -0.96 21.40 -3.98
N THR A 135 -1.02 20.80 -2.79
CA THR A 135 -2.27 20.69 -2.02
C THR A 135 -2.45 21.75 -0.93
N GLY A 136 -1.46 22.60 -0.66
CA GLY A 136 -1.56 23.72 0.30
C GLY A 136 -1.83 23.34 1.76
N TYR A 137 -2.08 22.07 2.04
CA TYR A 137 -2.34 21.52 3.37
C TYR A 137 -1.10 20.74 3.83
N ILE A 138 -0.36 21.36 4.75
CA ILE A 138 0.73 20.73 5.48
C ILE A 138 0.19 20.44 6.89
N PRO A 139 0.03 19.17 7.29
CA PRO A 139 -0.36 18.84 8.66
C PRO A 139 0.69 19.39 9.64
N GLU A 140 0.26 20.12 10.68
CA GLU A 140 1.16 20.60 11.77
C GLU A 140 1.80 19.45 12.55
N ARG A 141 1.16 18.27 12.54
CA ARG A 141 1.69 17.03 13.11
C ARG A 141 1.53 15.91 12.10
N VAL A 142 2.64 15.22 11.83
CA VAL A 142 2.63 14.01 11.03
C VAL A 142 2.87 12.84 11.96
N VAL A 143 1.98 11.86 11.94
CA VAL A 143 2.20 10.60 12.64
C VAL A 143 2.68 9.56 11.64
N CYS A 144 3.75 8.84 11.97
CA CYS A 144 4.25 7.75 11.14
C CYS A 144 3.16 6.68 11.01
N SER A 145 2.78 6.36 9.78
CA SER A 145 1.77 5.34 9.46
C SER A 145 2.17 3.92 9.86
N GLU A 146 3.44 3.70 10.20
CA GLU A 146 3.98 2.37 10.59
C GLU A 146 4.12 2.21 12.10
N CYS A 147 4.62 3.24 12.80
CA CYS A 147 4.91 3.12 14.23
C CYS A 147 4.04 4.00 15.14
N GLY A 148 3.16 4.82 14.57
CA GLY A 148 2.25 5.68 15.34
C GLY A 148 2.94 6.81 16.11
N ARG A 149 4.26 7.00 15.94
CA ARG A 149 5.01 8.10 16.55
C ARG A 149 4.88 9.37 15.72
N THR A 150 4.83 10.52 16.38
CA THR A 150 4.98 11.81 15.70
C THR A 150 6.33 11.85 14.99
N MET A 151 6.34 12.24 13.73
CA MET A 151 7.56 12.48 12.96
C MET A 151 8.06 13.89 13.30
N ASP A 152 9.30 13.98 13.75
CA ASP A 152 10.01 15.24 14.04
C ASP A 152 10.50 15.93 12.77
#